data_AF-A0A7G4A472-F1
#
_entry.id   AF-A0A7G4A472-F1
#
_cell.length_a   1.000
_cell.length_b   1.000
_cell.length_c   1.000
_cell.angle_alpha   90.00
_cell.angle_beta   90.00
_cell.angle_gamma   90.00
#
_symmetry.space_group_name_H-M   'P 1'
#
loop_
_entity.id
_entity.type
_entity.pdbx_description
1 polymer ?
#
loop_
_entity_poly.entity_id
_entity_poly.type
_entity_poly.pdbx_seq_one_letter_code
_entity_poly.pdbx_strand_id
1 'polypeptide(L)'
;MKKIILFLLITSLFSVGHASKLSKFLKEMDQEDRARQEREWQQDMNFGDFSFRLDRRYTDDHGQRCRDYKFRSRSNPFRHGYYTVCDER
;
A
#
# COMPACT_ATOMS: atom_id res chain seq x y z
N MET A 1 -13.00 7.33 54.89
CA MET A 1 -13.47 6.39 53.84
C MET A 1 -14.28 7.07 52.72
N LYS A 2 -15.39 7.78 53.00
CA LYS A 2 -16.27 8.38 51.96
C LYS A 2 -15.56 9.39 51.02
N LYS A 3 -14.58 10.15 51.52
CA LYS A 3 -13.78 11.12 50.73
C LYS A 3 -12.77 10.46 49.78
N ILE A 4 -12.28 9.27 50.14
CA ILE A 4 -11.31 8.50 49.34
C ILE A 4 -12.02 7.85 48.15
N ILE A 5 -13.23 7.32 48.39
CA ILE A 5 -14.08 6.73 47.35
C ILE A 5 -14.47 7.78 46.30
N LEU A 6 -14.79 9.01 46.74
CA LEU A 6 -15.10 10.12 45.84
C LEU A 6 -13.90 10.50 44.94
N PHE A 7 -12.70 10.56 45.51
CA PHE A 7 -11.49 10.85 44.75
C PHE A 7 -11.19 9.78 43.68
N LEU A 8 -11.36 8.51 44.03
CA LEU A 8 -11.21 7.37 43.10
C LEU A 8 -12.20 7.44 41.92
N LEU A 9 -13.46 7.79 42.19
CA LEU A 9 -14.50 7.97 41.18
C LEU A 9 -14.22 9.14 40.23
N ILE A 10 -13.64 10.22 40.74
CA ILE A 10 -13.29 11.38 39.91
C ILE A 10 -12.10 11.04 39.00
N THR A 11 -11.08 10.36 39.52
CA THR A 11 -9.91 9.95 38.71
C THR A 11 -10.25 8.95 37.61
N SER A 12 -11.24 8.09 37.80
CA SER A 12 -11.66 7.12 36.77
C SER A 12 -12.47 7.75 35.63
N LEU A 13 -13.10 8.91 35.85
CA LEU A 13 -13.86 9.62 34.80
C LEU A 13 -12.94 10.43 33.86
N PHE A 14 -11.80 10.94 34.37
CA PHE A 14 -10.85 11.69 33.55
C PHE A 14 -10.16 10.82 32.49
N SER A 15 -9.93 9.52 32.74
CA SER A 15 -9.30 8.63 31.77
C SER A 15 -10.19 8.32 30.55
N VAL A 16 -11.52 8.27 30.74
CA VAL A 16 -12.49 8.00 29.65
C VAL A 16 -12.58 9.17 28.66
N GLY A 17 -12.46 10.41 29.16
CA GLY A 17 -12.46 11.61 28.31
C GLY A 17 -11.23 11.75 27.42
N HIS A 18 -10.07 11.25 27.85
CA HIS A 18 -8.84 11.24 27.03
C HIS A 18 -8.81 10.08 26.02
N ALA A 19 -9.38 8.92 26.37
CA ALA A 19 -9.51 7.79 25.46
C ALA A 19 -10.40 8.10 24.24
N SER A 20 -11.44 8.93 24.40
CA SER A 20 -12.32 9.34 23.29
C SER A 20 -11.63 10.24 22.26
N LYS A 21 -10.74 11.14 22.70
CA LYS A 21 -9.95 11.98 21.78
C LYS A 21 -8.87 11.19 21.05
N LEU A 22 -8.19 10.29 21.76
CA LEU A 22 -7.18 9.42 21.16
C LEU A 22 -7.79 8.48 20.11
N SER A 23 -8.94 7.86 20.42
CA SER A 23 -9.62 6.98 19.46
C SER A 23 -10.14 7.74 18.23
N LYS A 24 -10.58 9.00 18.37
CA LYS A 24 -10.96 9.84 17.23
C LYS A 24 -9.74 10.16 16.36
N PHE A 25 -8.62 10.56 16.97
CA PHE A 25 -7.37 10.84 16.25
C PHE A 25 -6.86 9.61 15.49
N LEU A 26 -6.83 8.44 16.15
CA LEU A 26 -6.41 7.18 15.50
C LEU A 26 -7.33 6.79 14.34
N LYS A 27 -8.64 7.01 14.47
CA LYS A 27 -9.59 6.75 13.38
C LYS A 27 -9.38 7.68 12.18
N GLU A 28 -9.08 8.95 12.43
CA GLU A 28 -8.82 9.94 11.38
C GLU A 28 -7.53 9.60 10.63
N MET A 29 -6.46 9.23 11.36
CA MET A 29 -5.23 8.69 10.77
C MET A 29 -5.48 7.44 9.92
N ASP A 30 -6.21 6.45 10.44
CA ASP A 30 -6.48 5.20 9.72
C ASP A 30 -7.32 5.45 8.45
N GLN A 31 -8.23 6.44 8.48
CA GLN A 31 -8.99 6.86 7.30
C GLN A 31 -8.10 7.52 6.24
N GLU A 32 -7.17 8.39 6.64
CA GLU A 32 -6.23 9.01 5.71
C GLU A 32 -5.29 7.99 5.06
N ASP A 33 -4.78 7.04 5.85
CA ASP A 33 -3.89 5.99 5.37
C ASP A 33 -4.62 5.05 4.39
N ARG A 34 -5.86 4.65 4.70
CA ARG A 34 -6.69 3.86 3.76
C ARG A 34 -6.95 4.62 2.47
N ALA A 35 -7.32 5.90 2.54
CA ALA A 35 -7.55 6.72 1.35
C ALA A 35 -6.27 6.92 0.52
N ARG A 36 -5.08 6.91 1.15
CA ARG A 36 -3.80 6.91 0.43
C ARG A 36 -3.57 5.57 -0.26
N GLN A 37 -3.74 4.45 0.45
CA GLN A 37 -3.56 3.10 -0.11
C GLN A 37 -4.53 2.82 -1.26
N GLU A 38 -5.79 3.24 -1.16
CA GLU A 38 -6.76 3.10 -2.25
C GLU A 38 -6.34 3.88 -3.51
N ARG A 39 -5.78 5.08 -3.34
CA ARG A 39 -5.24 5.87 -4.46
C ARG A 39 -4.01 5.23 -5.06
N GLU A 40 -3.10 4.69 -4.24
CA GLU A 40 -1.94 3.94 -4.71
C GLU A 40 -2.37 2.69 -5.47
N TRP A 41 -3.31 1.90 -4.94
CA TRP A 41 -3.88 0.75 -5.64
C TRP A 41 -4.54 1.11 -6.97
N GLN A 42 -5.31 2.20 -7.04
CA GLN A 42 -5.88 2.65 -8.31
C GLN A 42 -4.80 3.04 -9.33
N GLN A 43 -3.69 3.63 -8.88
CA GLN A 43 -2.55 3.96 -9.75
C GLN A 43 -1.77 2.72 -10.18
N ASP A 44 -1.61 1.73 -9.31
CA ASP A 44 -0.95 0.45 -9.60
C ASP A 44 -1.69 -0.35 -10.68
N MET A 45 -3.02 -0.26 -10.71
CA MET A 45 -3.85 -0.94 -11.69
C MET A 45 -3.90 -0.23 -13.06
N ASN A 46 -3.18 0.89 -13.25
CA ASN A 46 -3.13 1.58 -14.53
C ASN A 46 -2.03 1.01 -15.45
N PHE A 47 -2.31 -0.14 -16.07
CA PHE A 47 -1.38 -0.75 -17.03
C PHE A 47 -1.04 0.13 -18.24
N GLY A 48 -1.90 1.09 -18.58
CA GLY A 48 -1.68 2.05 -19.67
C GLY A 48 -0.60 3.09 -19.37
N ASP A 49 -0.22 3.25 -18.10
CA ASP A 49 0.87 4.11 -17.69
C ASP A 49 2.26 3.52 -18.01
N PHE A 50 2.34 2.21 -18.21
CA PHE A 50 3.61 1.54 -18.50
C PHE A 50 3.92 1.54 -20.00
N SER A 51 5.11 2.00 -20.37
CA SER A 51 5.68 1.77 -21.70
C SER A 51 6.56 0.53 -21.68
N PHE A 52 6.19 -0.49 -22.46
CA PHE A 52 6.98 -1.70 -22.63
C PHE A 52 7.83 -1.61 -23.90
N ARG A 53 9.12 -1.94 -23.78
CA ARG A 53 10.05 -2.04 -24.90
C ARG A 53 10.68 -3.43 -24.90
N LEU A 54 10.63 -4.11 -26.04
CA LEU A 54 11.31 -5.39 -26.23
C LEU A 54 12.84 -5.18 -26.12
N ASP A 55 13.47 -5.95 -25.24
CA ASP A 55 14.92 -5.93 -25.01
C ASP A 55 15.63 -7.07 -25.76
N ARG A 56 15.18 -8.31 -25.57
CA ARG A 56 15.75 -9.48 -26.25
C ARG A 56 14.75 -10.60 -26.48
N ARG A 57 15.07 -11.47 -27.45
CA ARG A 57 14.38 -12.73 -27.71
C ARG A 57 15.40 -13.85 -27.60
N TYR A 58 15.06 -14.91 -26.90
CA TYR A 58 15.95 -16.07 -26.72
C TYR A 58 15.14 -17.35 -26.61
N THR A 59 15.82 -18.48 -26.78
CA THR A 59 15.27 -19.79 -26.45
C THR A 59 15.92 -20.22 -25.15
N ASP A 60 15.12 -20.61 -24.16
CA ASP A 60 15.65 -21.13 -22.90
C ASP A 60 16.24 -22.54 -23.06
N ASP A 61 16.86 -23.06 -22.01
CA ASP A 61 17.46 -24.40 -21.99
C ASP A 61 16.41 -25.52 -22.12
N HIS A 62 15.13 -25.21 -21.90
CA HIS A 62 14.00 -26.12 -22.08
C HIS A 62 13.40 -26.06 -23.49
N GLY A 63 13.94 -25.24 -24.40
CA GLY A 63 13.45 -25.06 -25.76
C GLY A 63 12.26 -24.09 -25.89
N GLN A 64 11.89 -23.37 -24.84
CA GLN A 64 10.81 -22.38 -24.84
C GLN A 64 11.29 -21.07 -25.45
N ARG A 65 10.44 -20.44 -26.26
CA ARG A 65 10.73 -19.14 -26.87
C ARG A 65 10.34 -18.04 -25.89
N CYS A 66 11.33 -17.34 -25.37
CA CYS A 66 11.15 -16.26 -24.40
C CYS A 66 11.43 -14.88 -25.02
N ARG A 67 10.76 -13.86 -24.48
CA ARG A 67 10.86 -12.46 -24.84
C ARG A 67 10.97 -11.63 -23.58
N ASP A 68 12.03 -10.84 -23.47
CA ASP A 68 12.22 -9.91 -22.35
C ASP A 68 11.83 -8.51 -22.76
N TYR A 69 11.08 -7.85 -21.89
CA TYR A 69 10.63 -6.49 -22.03
C TYR A 69 11.17 -5.66 -20.87
N LYS A 70 11.71 -4.48 -21.19
CA LYS A 70 11.95 -3.42 -20.22
C LYS A 70 10.70 -2.55 -20.16
N PHE A 71 10.19 -2.31 -18.96
CA PHE A 71 9.07 -1.39 -18.76
C PHE A 71 9.48 -0.19 -17.91
N ARG A 72 8.81 0.93 -18.16
CA ARG A 72 8.92 2.16 -17.37
C ARG A 72 7.54 2.78 -17.25
N SER A 73 7.20 3.24 -16.05
CA SER A 73 6.01 4.05 -15.79
C SER A 73 6.22 5.46 -16.34
N ARG A 74 5.18 6.02 -16.95
CA ARG A 74 5.19 7.41 -17.46
C ARG A 74 4.91 8.39 -16.33
N SER A 75 4.04 8.03 -15.39
CA SER A 75 3.69 8.87 -14.24
C SER A 75 4.76 8.85 -13.14
N ASN A 76 5.53 7.77 -13.00
CA ASN A 76 6.51 7.59 -11.94
C ASN A 76 7.87 7.08 -12.48
N PRO A 77 8.92 7.92 -12.54
CA PRO A 77 10.23 7.53 -13.07
C PRO A 77 10.93 6.43 -12.23
N PHE A 78 10.55 6.26 -10.96
CA PHE A 78 11.11 5.23 -10.09
C PHE A 78 10.48 3.85 -10.32
N ARG A 79 9.33 3.78 -11.01
CA ARG A 79 8.67 2.51 -11.35
C ARG A 79 9.12 2.02 -12.71
N HIS A 80 10.16 1.19 -12.71
CA HIS A 80 10.68 0.53 -13.91
C HIS A 80 11.15 -0.88 -13.56
N GLY A 81 11.24 -1.74 -14.58
CA GLY A 81 11.65 -3.11 -14.36
C GLY A 81 11.74 -3.93 -15.64
N TYR A 82 11.79 -5.24 -15.45
CA TYR A 82 11.90 -6.24 -16.50
C TYR A 82 10.72 -7.20 -16.41
N TYR A 83 10.23 -7.62 -17.56
CA TYR A 83 9.13 -8.57 -17.67
C TYR A 83 9.46 -9.57 -18.76
N THR A 84 9.49 -10.85 -18.40
CA THR A 84 9.81 -11.96 -19.31
C THR A 84 8.53 -12.70 -19.65
N VAL A 85 8.32 -12.95 -20.93
CA VAL A 85 7.22 -13.77 -21.45
C VAL A 85 7.81 -14.95 -22.20
N CYS A 86 7.56 -16.16 -21.72
CA CYS A 86 7.90 -17.39 -22.41
C CYS A 86 6.61 -18.00 -22.98
N ASP A 87 6.67 -18.45 -24.23
CA ASP A 87 5.56 -19.17 -24.84
C ASP A 87 5.53 -20.59 -24.22
N GLU A 88 4.57 -20.84 -23.32
CA GLU A 88 4.33 -22.17 -22.74
C GLU A 88 3.83 -23.12 -23.85
N ARG A 89 4.36 -24.35 -23.85
CA ARG A 89 4.02 -25.39 -24.84
C ARG A 89 2.92 -26.31 -24.32
#